data_AF-A0A6P5X8W9-F1
#
_entry.id   AF-A0A6P5X8W9-F1
#
_cell.length_a   1.000
_cell.length_b   1.000
_cell.length_c   1.000
_cell.angle_alpha   90.00
_cell.angle_beta   90.00
_cell.angle_gamma   90.00
#
_symmetry.space_group_name_H-M   'P 1'
#
loop_
_entity.id
_entity.type
_entity.pdbx_description
1 polymer ?
#
loop_
_entity_poly.entity_id
_entity_poly.type
_entity_poly.pdbx_seq_one_letter_code
_entity_poly.pdbx_strand_id
1 'polypeptide(L)'
;MRERGMRSILMVCLVFGLLVGQSTAFFQSCYKGCFVLCIITPRNSALSCSVKCLKKCTSPFGNLQDTQYFCKLGCSTSMCTSLSSKQDPGEGKVESCVDSCSKTCATKN
;
A
#
# COMPACT_ATOMS: atom_id res chain seq x y z
N MET A 1 40.23 -3.47 10.35
CA MET A 1 38.85 -3.32 10.87
C MET A 1 37.91 -2.45 10.03
N ARG A 2 38.40 -1.57 9.13
CA ARG A 2 37.57 -0.59 8.41
C ARG A 2 36.78 -1.15 7.20
N GLU A 3 37.37 -2.07 6.43
CA GLU A 3 36.73 -2.64 5.23
C GLU A 3 35.66 -3.70 5.51
N ARG A 4 35.86 -4.58 6.51
CA ARG A 4 34.87 -5.62 6.86
C ARG A 4 33.61 -5.01 7.47
N GLY A 5 33.75 -3.96 8.29
CA GLY A 5 32.62 -3.19 8.82
C GLY A 5 31.84 -2.46 7.72
N MET A 6 32.54 -1.79 6.79
CA MET A 6 31.91 -1.15 5.63
C MET A 6 31.17 -2.15 4.73
N ARG A 7 31.77 -3.30 4.43
CA ARG A 7 31.11 -4.35 3.64
C ARG A 7 29.85 -4.87 4.33
N SER A 8 29.89 -5.07 5.65
CA SER A 8 28.72 -5.51 6.41
C SER A 8 27.62 -4.44 6.43
N ILE A 9 27.97 -3.16 6.61
CA ILE A 9 27.02 -2.04 6.56
C ILE A 9 26.39 -1.93 5.17
N LEU A 10 27.19 -2.01 4.09
CA LEU A 10 26.70 -1.96 2.72
C LEU A 10 25.73 -3.11 2.42
N MET A 11 26.05 -4.34 2.85
CA MET A 11 25.15 -5.49 2.67
C MET A 11 23.83 -5.31 3.41
N VAL A 12 23.87 -4.81 4.65
CA VAL A 12 22.66 -4.50 5.43
C VAL A 12 21.82 -3.41 4.75
N CYS A 13 22.43 -2.32 4.30
CA CYS A 13 21.74 -1.25 3.56
C CYS A 13 21.12 -1.74 2.25
N LEU A 14 21.82 -2.61 1.51
CA LEU A 14 21.29 -3.20 0.27
C LEU A 14 20.09 -4.10 0.54
N VAL A 15 20.17 -4.96 1.55
CA VAL A 15 19.06 -5.84 1.94
C VAL A 15 17.85 -5.02 2.38
N PHE A 16 18.01 -4.07 3.31
CA PHE A 16 16.90 -3.21 3.73
C PHE A 16 16.36 -2.33 2.61
N GLY A 17 17.21 -1.80 1.72
CA GLY A 17 16.79 -1.04 0.55
C GLY A 17 15.97 -1.86 -0.44
N LEU A 18 16.34 -3.13 -0.66
CA LEU A 18 15.57 -4.06 -1.49
C LEU A 18 14.24 -4.43 -0.85
N LEU A 19 14.21 -4.73 0.46
CA LEU A 19 12.98 -5.04 1.19
C LEU A 19 11.99 -3.87 1.19
N VAL A 20 12.47 -2.64 1.41
CA VAL A 20 11.63 -1.43 1.36
C VAL A 20 11.10 -1.20 -0.06
N GLY A 21 11.97 -1.28 -1.08
CA GLY A 21 11.58 -1.10 -2.48
C GLY A 21 10.63 -2.18 -3.01
N GLN A 22 10.78 -3.41 -2.55
CA GLN A 22 9.91 -4.53 -2.90
C GLN A 22 8.51 -4.38 -2.29
N SER A 23 8.42 -3.82 -1.07
CA SER A 23 7.15 -3.56 -0.40
C SER A 23 6.33 -2.45 -1.09
N THR A 24 6.98 -1.38 -1.55
CA THR A 24 6.30 -0.29 -2.28
C THR A 24 5.92 -0.70 -3.70
N ALA A 25 6.83 -1.35 -4.43
CA ALA A 25 6.55 -1.87 -5.76
C ALA A 25 5.42 -2.92 -5.76
N PHE A 26 5.28 -3.70 -4.68
CA PHE A 26 4.23 -4.69 -4.52
C PHE A 26 2.84 -4.06 -4.38
N PHE A 27 2.68 -3.02 -3.55
CA PHE A 27 1.38 -2.39 -3.37
C PHE A 27 0.89 -1.73 -4.66
N GLN A 28 1.72 -0.92 -5.31
CA GLN A 28 1.36 -0.26 -6.56
C GLN A 28 0.95 -1.26 -7.65
N SER A 29 1.75 -2.32 -7.83
CA SER A 29 1.47 -3.37 -8.83
C SER A 29 0.19 -4.15 -8.50
N CYS A 30 -0.01 -4.52 -7.23
CA CYS A 30 -1.23 -5.18 -6.77
C CYS A 30 -2.46 -4.31 -7.02
N TYR A 31 -2.39 -3.05 -6.61
CA TYR A 31 -3.51 -2.12 -6.66
C TYR A 31 -3.90 -1.84 -8.11
N LYS A 32 -2.93 -1.48 -8.95
CA LYS A 32 -3.13 -1.23 -10.37
C LYS A 32 -3.75 -2.43 -11.07
N GLY A 33 -3.18 -3.62 -10.89
CA GLY A 33 -3.68 -4.85 -11.49
C GLY A 33 -5.11 -5.18 -11.05
N CYS A 34 -5.38 -5.09 -9.75
CA CYS A 34 -6.72 -5.27 -9.22
C CYS A 34 -7.73 -4.25 -9.78
N PHE A 35 -7.34 -2.98 -9.82
CA PHE A 35 -8.24 -1.89 -10.19
C PHE A 35 -8.64 -1.98 -11.66
N VAL A 36 -7.67 -2.23 -12.54
CA VAL A 36 -7.92 -2.42 -13.99
C VAL A 36 -8.87 -3.60 -14.21
N LEU A 37 -8.62 -4.75 -13.57
CA LEU A 37 -9.51 -5.91 -13.67
C LEU A 37 -10.92 -5.64 -13.12
N CYS A 38 -11.02 -4.83 -12.06
CA CYS A 38 -12.30 -4.48 -11.47
C CYS A 38 -13.09 -3.53 -12.37
N ILE A 39 -12.46 -2.50 -12.94
CA ILE A 39 -13.17 -1.45 -13.69
C ILE A 39 -13.65 -1.94 -15.07
N ILE A 40 -12.96 -2.89 -15.68
CA ILE A 40 -13.42 -3.55 -16.92
C ILE A 40 -14.61 -4.48 -16.68
N THR A 41 -14.81 -4.92 -15.43
CA THR A 41 -15.95 -5.77 -15.07
C THR A 41 -17.22 -4.90 -15.04
N PRO A 42 -18.30 -5.28 -15.74
CA PRO A 42 -19.53 -4.50 -15.80
C PRO A 42 -20.11 -4.19 -14.42
N ARG A 43 -20.78 -3.04 -14.31
CA ARG A 43 -21.45 -2.53 -13.09
C ARG A 43 -20.54 -2.08 -11.94
N ASN A 44 -19.22 -2.08 -12.08
CA ASN A 44 -18.34 -1.49 -11.08
C ASN A 44 -18.11 0.01 -11.33
N SER A 45 -17.94 0.76 -10.25
CA SER A 45 -17.52 2.17 -10.27
C SER A 45 -16.07 2.29 -9.85
N ALA A 46 -15.43 3.42 -10.18
CA ALA A 46 -14.06 3.69 -9.71
C ALA A 46 -13.98 3.55 -8.19
N LEU A 47 -14.93 4.15 -7.46
CA LEU A 47 -14.99 4.07 -6.01
C LEU A 47 -15.14 2.62 -5.49
N SER A 48 -16.04 1.81 -6.07
CA SER A 48 -16.22 0.43 -5.61
C SER A 48 -14.98 -0.44 -5.90
N CYS A 49 -14.30 -0.18 -7.01
CA CYS A 49 -13.03 -0.81 -7.34
C CYS A 49 -11.89 -0.37 -6.42
N SER A 50 -11.80 0.93 -6.14
CA SER A 50 -10.82 1.47 -5.20
C SER A 50 -10.92 0.78 -3.85
N VAL A 51 -12.14 0.65 -3.31
CA VAL A 51 -12.39 0.01 -2.01
C VAL A 51 -12.01 -1.46 -2.05
N LYS A 52 -12.46 -2.22 -3.06
CA LYS A 52 -12.13 -3.65 -3.21
C LYS A 52 -10.64 -3.89 -3.30
N CYS A 53 -9.94 -3.11 -4.12
CA CYS A 53 -8.52 -3.28 -4.37
C CYS A 53 -7.65 -2.81 -3.22
N LEU A 54 -8.05 -1.73 -2.55
CA LEU A 54 -7.41 -1.30 -1.31
C LEU A 54 -7.49 -2.41 -0.25
N LYS A 55 -8.68 -3.00 -0.03
CA LYS A 55 -8.84 -4.10 0.93
C LYS A 55 -7.95 -5.30 0.55
N LYS A 56 -7.88 -5.65 -0.73
CA LYS A 56 -7.10 -6.78 -1.23
C LYS A 56 -5.58 -6.56 -1.13
N CYS A 57 -5.11 -5.34 -1.39
CA CYS A 57 -3.67 -5.04 -1.48
C CYS A 57 -3.07 -4.53 -0.17
N THR A 58 -3.89 -4.03 0.75
CA THR A 58 -3.43 -3.60 2.09
C THR A 58 -3.32 -4.78 3.06
N SER A 59 -3.92 -5.94 2.77
CA SER A 59 -3.85 -7.10 3.66
C SER A 59 -3.98 -8.44 2.93
N PRO A 60 -2.90 -9.21 2.83
CA PRO A 60 -2.98 -10.65 2.63
C PRO A 60 -3.06 -11.44 3.96
N PHE A 61 -2.66 -10.86 5.11
CA PHE A 61 -2.50 -11.59 6.40
C PHE A 61 -2.80 -10.75 7.67
N GLY A 62 -3.57 -9.68 7.57
CA GLY A 62 -3.86 -8.79 8.71
C GLY A 62 -4.51 -9.57 9.86
N ASN A 63 -3.85 -9.56 11.02
CA ASN A 63 -4.41 -10.13 12.24
C ASN A 63 -5.67 -9.33 12.57
N LEU A 64 -6.84 -9.98 12.61
CA LEU A 64 -8.13 -9.31 12.83
C LEU A 64 -8.26 -8.66 14.22
N GLN A 65 -7.25 -8.82 15.08
CA GLN A 65 -7.13 -8.16 16.38
C GLN A 65 -6.28 -6.88 16.33
N ASP A 66 -5.69 -6.56 15.19
CA ASP A 66 -4.85 -5.38 15.05
C ASP A 66 -5.70 -4.11 14.85
N THR A 67 -5.82 -3.31 15.91
CA THR A 67 -6.49 -2.00 15.88
C THR A 67 -5.86 -1.06 14.84
N GLN A 68 -4.56 -1.18 14.59
CA GLN A 68 -3.86 -0.40 13.58
C GLN A 68 -4.34 -0.76 12.16
N TYR A 69 -4.64 -2.03 11.91
CA TYR A 69 -5.21 -2.46 10.64
C TYR A 69 -6.56 -1.81 10.35
N PHE A 70 -7.48 -1.79 11.32
CA PHE A 70 -8.79 -1.15 11.14
C PHE A 70 -8.66 0.36 10.98
N CYS A 71 -7.78 1.01 11.74
CA CYS A 71 -7.51 2.43 11.58
C CYS A 71 -7.00 2.74 10.17
N LYS A 72 -6.00 1.98 9.69
CA LYS A 72 -5.42 2.16 8.37
C LYS A 72 -6.46 1.93 7.28
N LEU A 73 -7.22 0.84 7.36
CA LEU A 73 -8.26 0.51 6.38
C LEU A 73 -9.35 1.59 6.35
N GLY A 74 -9.86 2.02 7.50
CA GLY A 74 -10.88 3.07 7.59
C GLY A 74 -10.39 4.40 7.04
N CYS A 75 -9.18 4.83 7.43
CA CYS A 75 -8.56 6.04 6.90
C CYS A 75 -8.39 5.96 5.38
N SER A 76 -7.83 4.87 4.87
CA SER A 76 -7.55 4.74 3.44
C SER A 76 -8.82 4.61 2.60
N THR A 77 -9.85 3.92 3.11
CA THR A 77 -11.16 3.88 2.44
C THR A 77 -11.78 5.27 2.35
N SER A 78 -11.70 6.07 3.41
CA SER A 78 -12.30 7.40 3.44
C SER A 78 -11.52 8.45 2.64
N MET A 79 -10.19 8.38 2.65
CA MET A 79 -9.33 9.46 2.12
C MET A 79 -8.73 9.13 0.75
N CYS A 80 -8.46 7.86 0.45
CA CYS A 80 -7.65 7.48 -0.70
C CYS A 80 -8.47 6.97 -1.90
N THR A 81 -9.72 6.55 -1.68
CA THR A 81 -10.52 5.88 -2.74
C THR A 81 -10.95 6.81 -3.88
N SER A 82 -11.07 8.10 -3.60
CA SER A 82 -11.39 9.15 -4.57
C SER A 82 -10.20 9.55 -5.45
N LEU A 83 -8.99 9.08 -5.12
CA LEU A 83 -7.77 9.37 -5.89
C LEU A 83 -7.70 8.56 -7.19
N SER A 84 -8.54 7.52 -7.30
CA SER A 84 -8.65 6.70 -8.50
C SER A 84 -9.87 7.09 -9.34
N SER A 85 -9.72 7.00 -10.64
CA SER A 85 -10.73 7.29 -11.64
C SER A 85 -10.87 6.13 -12.62
N LYS A 86 -11.84 6.20 -13.53
CA LYS A 86 -11.98 5.16 -14.57
C LYS A 86 -10.78 5.08 -15.52
N GLN A 87 -10.10 6.21 -15.73
CA GLN A 87 -8.99 6.34 -16.67
C GLN A 87 -7.64 6.09 -16.02
N ASP A 88 -7.53 6.40 -14.73
CA ASP A 88 -6.28 6.33 -13.97
C ASP A 88 -6.52 5.68 -12.60
N PRO A 89 -5.92 4.51 -12.32
CA PRO A 89 -5.92 3.90 -10.99
C PRO A 89 -5.28 4.80 -9.92
N GLY A 90 -4.36 5.68 -10.30
CA GLY A 90 -3.69 6.58 -9.37
C GLY A 90 -2.83 5.84 -8.34
N GLU A 91 -2.24 4.70 -8.70
CA GLU A 91 -1.60 3.76 -7.77
C GLU A 91 -0.58 4.42 -6.82
N GLY A 92 0.25 5.34 -7.33
CA GLY A 92 1.24 6.05 -6.50
C GLY A 92 0.62 7.08 -5.55
N LYS A 93 -0.47 7.75 -5.97
CA LYS A 93 -1.23 8.66 -5.09
C LYS A 93 -1.95 7.88 -4.00
N VAL A 94 -2.55 6.76 -4.36
CA VAL A 94 -3.21 5.86 -3.41
C VAL A 94 -2.21 5.30 -2.41
N GLU A 95 -1.05 4.82 -2.86
CA GLU A 95 0.03 4.35 -1.97
C GLU A 95 0.47 5.44 -0.99
N SER A 96 0.80 6.63 -1.50
CA SER A 96 1.24 7.75 -0.66
C SER A 96 0.19 8.14 0.40
N CYS A 97 -1.09 8.07 0.02
CA CYS A 97 -2.22 8.28 0.94
C CYS A 97 -2.34 7.16 1.97
N VAL A 98 -2.17 5.90 1.57
CA VAL A 98 -2.16 4.72 2.46
C VAL A 98 -1.02 4.80 3.47
N ASP A 99 0.17 5.24 3.05
CA ASP A 99 1.30 5.47 3.95
C ASP A 99 1.04 6.60 4.95
N SER A 100 0.39 7.67 4.50
CA SER A 100 -0.03 8.77 5.37
C SER A 100 -1.04 8.31 6.42
N CYS A 101 -2.00 7.46 6.03
CA CYS A 101 -2.92 6.80 6.96
C CYS A 101 -2.18 5.88 7.94
N SER A 102 -1.21 5.10 7.46
CA SER A 102 -0.35 4.24 8.29
C SER A 102 0.37 5.04 9.38
N LYS A 103 0.99 6.17 9.00
CA LYS A 103 1.69 7.07 9.94
C LYS A 103 0.71 7.67 10.96
N THR A 104 -0.44 8.15 10.50
CA THR A 104 -1.48 8.74 11.36
C THR A 104 -1.97 7.75 12.42
N CYS A 105 -2.20 6.50 12.02
CA CYS A 105 -2.68 5.45 12.90
C CYS A 105 -1.61 5.00 13.90
N ALA A 106 -0.33 4.91 13.47
CA ALA A 106 0.76 4.53 14.34
C ALA A 106 0.99 5.52 15.49
N THR A 107 0.75 6.82 15.24
CA THR A 107 0.87 7.88 16.25
C THR A 107 -0.33 7.93 17.22
N LYS A 108 -1.42 7.24 16.92
CA LYS A 108 -2.67 7.28 17.70
C LYS A 108 -2.79 6.15 18.74
N ASN A 109 -1.68 5.49 19.08
CA ASN A 109 -1.59 4.48 20.14
C ASN A 109 -1.45 5.11 21.53
#